data_AF-A0A914YKA8-F1
#
_entry.id   AF-A0A914YKA8-F1
#
_cell.length_a   1.000
_cell.length_b   1.000
_cell.length_c   1.000
_cell.angle_alpha   90.00
_cell.angle_beta   90.00
_cell.angle_gamma   90.00
#
_symmetry.space_group_name_H-M   'P 1'
#
loop_
_entity.id
_entity.type
_entity.pdbx_description
1 polymer ?
#
loop_
_entity_poly.entity_id
_entity_poly.type
_entity_poly.pdbx_seq_one_letter_code
_entity_poly.pdbx_strand_id
1 'polypeptide(L)'
;MGLKGPEIMRLISQGVIPFGTATLAYFASDNSINEAIDLAGLAPDIEVAKKLTDAFTPAYEQFYAKSNVKVLGFSTYPAQVLFCNGNFNGLSDLKARRLWAATA
;
A
#
# COMPACT_ATOMS: atom_id res chain seq x y z
N MET A 1 19.75 -9.83 -1.54
CA MET A 1 19.28 -10.40 -0.25
C MET A 1 17.76 -10.47 -0.37
N GLY A 2 17.15 -11.66 -0.26
CA GLY A 2 15.70 -11.86 -0.43
C GLY A 2 14.88 -11.34 0.76
N LEU A 3 15.02 -10.06 1.07
CA LEU A 3 14.40 -9.39 2.22
C LEU A 3 12.89 -9.18 1.94
N LYS A 4 12.06 -9.46 2.94
CA LYS A 4 10.61 -9.20 2.88
C LYS A 4 10.32 -7.73 3.23
N GLY A 5 9.16 -7.20 2.84
CA GLY A 5 8.75 -5.81 3.09
C GLY A 5 9.01 -5.32 4.54
N PRO A 6 8.49 -6.01 5.58
CA PRO A 6 8.76 -5.70 6.99
C PRO A 6 10.24 -5.59 7.36
N GLU A 7 11.07 -6.45 6.76
CA GLU A 7 12.49 -6.50 7.05
C GLU A 7 13.23 -5.28 6.47
N ILE A 8 12.85 -4.84 5.27
CA ILE A 8 13.41 -3.63 4.64
C ILE A 8 13.16 -2.42 5.53
N MET A 9 11.95 -2.24 6.05
CA MET A 9 11.66 -1.07 6.88
C MET A 9 12.43 -1.06 8.19
N ARG A 10 12.58 -2.23 8.83
CA ARG A 10 13.40 -2.36 10.04
C ARG A 10 14.85 -1.97 9.79
N LEU A 11 15.43 -2.41 8.66
CA LEU A 11 16.83 -2.12 8.31
C LEU A 11 17.05 -0.64 7.96
N ILE A 12 16.06 0.02 7.35
CA ILE A 12 16.09 1.47 7.11
C ILE A 12 16.05 2.22 8.44
N SER A 13 15.13 1.86 9.36
CA SER A 13 15.06 2.48 10.70
C SER A 13 16.32 2.29 11.54
N GLN A 14 17.08 1.20 11.32
CA GLN A 14 18.36 0.94 11.98
C GLN A 14 19.55 1.62 11.29
N GLY A 15 19.35 2.29 10.16
CA GLY A 15 20.42 2.94 9.38
C GLY A 15 21.34 1.95 8.64
N VAL A 16 20.99 0.66 8.58
CA VAL A 16 21.76 -0.37 7.84
C VAL A 16 21.56 -0.19 6.34
N ILE A 17 20.33 0.13 5.92
CA ILE A 17 20.00 0.47 4.54
C ILE A 17 19.74 1.99 4.46
N PRO A 18 20.45 2.73 3.60
CA PRO A 18 20.35 4.20 3.59
C PRO A 18 19.06 4.72 2.94
N PHE A 19 18.50 3.99 1.97
CA PHE A 19 17.21 4.29 1.35
C PHE A 19 16.64 3.01 0.72
N GLY A 20 15.33 2.98 0.55
CA GLY A 20 14.64 1.87 -0.10
C GLY A 20 13.20 2.23 -0.43
N THR A 21 12.55 1.35 -1.17
CA THR A 21 11.12 1.44 -1.47
C THR A 21 10.40 0.23 -0.91
N ALA A 22 9.18 0.44 -0.42
CA ALA A 22 8.34 -0.64 0.06
C ALA A 22 6.87 -0.32 -0.25
N THR A 23 6.08 -1.35 -0.57
CA THR A 23 4.65 -1.20 -0.85
C THR A 23 3.90 -1.04 0.47
N LEU A 24 3.23 0.11 0.66
CA LEU A 24 2.53 0.46 1.91
C LEU A 24 1.53 -0.60 2.36
N ALA A 25 0.78 -1.18 1.42
CA ALA A 25 -0.25 -2.18 1.70
C ALA A 25 0.30 -3.46 2.39
N TYR A 26 1.61 -3.75 2.31
CA TYR A 26 2.22 -4.85 3.06
C TYR A 26 2.36 -4.57 4.56
N PHE A 27 2.15 -3.33 4.99
CA PHE A 27 2.26 -2.87 6.37
C PHE A 27 0.93 -2.33 6.92
N ALA A 28 -0.15 -2.52 6.17
CA ALA A 28 -1.50 -2.10 6.50
C ALA A 28 -2.01 -2.71 7.81
N SER A 29 -1.81 -4.02 7.97
CA SER A 29 -2.25 -4.77 9.16
C SER A 29 -1.49 -4.37 10.42
N ASP A 30 -0.22 -3.96 10.28
CA ASP A 30 0.60 -3.49 11.39
C ASP A 30 0.23 -2.06 11.80
N ASN A 31 -0.03 -1.19 10.81
CA ASN A 31 -0.36 0.20 11.02
C ASN A 31 -1.41 0.68 10.00
N SER A 32 -2.63 0.90 10.47
CA SER A 32 -3.79 1.24 9.64
C SER A 32 -3.64 2.53 8.83
N ILE A 33 -2.73 3.43 9.21
CA ILE A 33 -2.41 4.63 8.41
C ILE A 33 -1.95 4.25 6.99
N ASN A 34 -1.34 3.09 6.80
CA ASN A 34 -0.82 2.64 5.51
C ASN A 34 -1.91 2.27 4.49
N GLU A 35 -3.17 2.15 4.91
CA GLU A 35 -4.33 1.98 4.03
C GLU A 35 -4.98 3.31 3.62
N ALA A 36 -4.56 4.43 4.20
CA ALA A 36 -5.31 5.69 4.10
C ALA A 36 -5.50 6.21 2.67
N ILE A 37 -4.60 5.83 1.74
CA ILE A 37 -4.63 6.24 0.32
C ILE A 37 -5.00 5.09 -0.63
N ASP A 38 -5.30 3.88 -0.12
CA ASP A 38 -5.57 2.67 -0.91
C ASP A 38 -6.94 2.04 -0.58
N LEU A 39 -7.87 2.83 -0.04
CA LEU A 39 -9.22 2.36 0.24
C LEU A 39 -10.00 2.06 -1.05
N ALA A 40 -10.66 0.90 -1.08
CA ALA A 40 -11.46 0.47 -2.23
C ALA A 40 -12.52 1.52 -2.63
N GLY A 41 -12.48 1.96 -3.89
CA GLY A 41 -13.40 2.94 -4.45
C GLY A 41 -13.11 4.40 -4.10
N LEU A 42 -12.08 4.69 -3.30
CA LEU A 42 -11.73 6.06 -2.90
C LEU A 42 -11.12 6.87 -4.05
N ALA A 43 -10.26 6.25 -4.85
CA ALA A 43 -9.54 6.88 -5.95
C ALA A 43 -9.85 6.17 -7.28
N PRO A 44 -10.89 6.60 -8.03
CA PRO A 44 -11.28 5.95 -9.28
C PRO A 44 -10.34 6.30 -10.45
N ASP A 45 -9.56 7.37 -10.34
CA ASP A 45 -8.63 7.85 -11.35
C ASP A 45 -7.33 8.39 -10.74
N ILE A 46 -6.35 8.66 -11.60
CA ILE A 46 -5.01 9.08 -11.20
C ILE A 46 -4.97 10.49 -10.60
N GLU A 47 -5.90 11.37 -10.99
CA GLU A 47 -5.94 12.75 -10.50
C GLU A 47 -6.43 12.77 -9.05
N VAL A 48 -7.47 12.00 -8.75
CA VAL A 48 -7.96 11.77 -7.40
C VAL A 48 -6.91 11.04 -6.55
N ALA A 49 -6.26 10.00 -7.08
CA ALA A 49 -5.19 9.28 -6.37
C ALA A 49 -4.03 10.22 -5.98
N LYS A 50 -3.60 11.09 -6.90
CA LYS A 50 -2.57 12.10 -6.63
C LYS A 50 -3.02 13.07 -5.54
N LYS A 51 -4.23 13.61 -5.64
CA LYS A 51 -4.77 14.56 -4.66
C LYS A 51 -4.84 13.96 -3.25
N LEU A 52 -5.24 12.70 -3.13
CA LEU A 52 -5.28 11.97 -1.85
C LEU A 52 -3.87 11.76 -1.30
N THR A 53 -2.94 11.33 -2.16
CA THR A 53 -1.53 11.14 -1.79
C THR A 53 -0.92 12.45 -1.27
N ASP A 54 -1.13 13.56 -1.97
CA ASP A 54 -0.63 14.87 -1.57
C ASP A 54 -1.25 15.31 -0.22
N ALA A 55 -2.54 15.05 0.00
CA ALA A 55 -3.22 15.37 1.25
C ALA A 55 -2.74 14.54 2.45
N PHE A 56 -2.39 13.27 2.25
CA PHE A 56 -1.93 12.36 3.32
C PHE A 56 -0.41 12.35 3.52
N THR A 57 0.37 12.90 2.57
CA THR A 57 1.85 12.94 2.67
C THR A 57 2.35 13.50 4.00
N PRO A 58 1.82 14.63 4.53
CA PRO A 58 2.27 15.15 5.83
C PRO A 58 2.00 14.20 7.00
N ALA A 59 0.90 13.45 6.96
CA ALA A 59 0.56 12.47 7.99
C ALA A 59 1.53 11.28 7.96
N TYR A 60 1.88 10.81 6.76
CA TYR A 60 2.89 9.77 6.60
C TYR A 60 4.28 10.23 7.05
N GLU A 61 4.71 11.44 6.67
CA GLU A 61 6.00 11.99 7.10
C GLU A 61 6.10 12.05 8.62
N GLN A 62 5.06 12.57 9.30
CA GLN A 62 5.00 12.61 10.76
C GLN A 62 4.99 11.23 11.40
N PHE A 63 4.30 10.26 10.79
CA PHE A 63 4.23 8.90 11.28
C PHE A 63 5.60 8.20 11.19
N TYR A 64 6.22 8.21 10.01
CA TYR A 64 7.50 7.53 9.75
C TYR A 64 8.70 8.20 10.42
N ALA A 65 8.64 9.52 10.66
CA ALA A 65 9.68 10.24 11.40
C ALA A 65 9.90 9.67 12.82
N LYS A 66 8.85 9.10 13.45
CA LYS A 66 8.94 8.44 14.77
C LYS A 66 9.85 7.20 14.75
N SER A 67 10.07 6.63 13.57
CA SER A 67 10.92 5.46 13.35
C SER A 67 12.25 5.82 12.68
N ASN A 68 12.68 7.08 12.75
CA ASN A 68 13.87 7.62 12.09
C ASN A 68 13.87 7.43 10.56
N VAL A 69 12.69 7.38 9.94
CA VAL A 69 12.54 7.23 8.48
C VAL A 69 12.05 8.54 7.89
N LYS A 70 12.72 8.99 6.82
CA LYS A 70 12.29 10.12 6.00
C LYS A 70 11.59 9.60 4.74
N VAL A 71 10.34 10.02 4.54
CA VAL A 71 9.62 9.75 3.29
C VAL A 71 10.25 10.59 2.17
N LEU A 72 10.63 9.95 1.07
CA LEU A 72 11.20 10.63 -0.11
C LEU A 72 10.17 10.90 -1.21
N GLY A 73 9.07 10.14 -1.20
CA GLY A 73 7.98 10.28 -2.16
C GLY A 73 7.14 9.01 -2.25
N PHE A 74 6.04 9.10 -2.99
CA PHE A 74 5.14 8.01 -3.26
C PHE A 74 5.09 7.73 -4.77
N SER A 75 5.02 6.46 -5.12
CA SER A 75 4.80 6.00 -6.49
C SER A 75 3.53 5.16 -6.51
N THR A 76 2.68 5.39 -7.50
CA THR A 76 1.42 4.66 -7.64
C THR A 76 1.62 3.35 -8.39
N TYR A 77 0.85 2.34 -8.03
CA TYR A 77 0.65 1.16 -8.88
C TYR A 77 -0.50 1.41 -9.87
N PRO A 78 -0.59 0.62 -10.96
CA PRO A 78 -1.75 0.63 -11.85
C PRO A 78 -3.06 0.33 -11.11
N ALA A 79 -4.19 0.65 -11.75
CA ALA A 79 -5.52 0.41 -11.19
C ALA A 79 -5.69 -1.05 -10.73
N GLN A 80 -6.29 -1.23 -9.56
CA GLN A 80 -6.59 -2.55 -9.01
C GLN A 80 -7.72 -3.19 -9.82
N VAL A 81 -7.46 -4.39 -10.35
CA VAL A 81 -8.42 -5.13 -11.17
C VAL A 81 -8.57 -6.56 -10.67
N LEU A 82 -9.76 -7.14 -10.89
CA LEU A 82 -10.01 -8.54 -10.59
C LEU A 82 -9.59 -9.40 -11.78
N PHE A 83 -8.67 -10.34 -11.54
CA PHE A 83 -8.32 -11.37 -12.51
C PHE A 83 -9.19 -12.61 -12.27
N CYS A 84 -10.03 -12.95 -13.24
CA CYS A 84 -11.03 -14.01 -13.13
C CYS A 84 -10.89 -15.07 -14.23
N ASN A 85 -11.01 -16.36 -13.87
CA ASN A 85 -10.98 -17.49 -14.81
C ASN A 85 -12.31 -17.73 -15.55
N GLY A 86 -13.33 -16.90 -15.33
CA GLY A 86 -14.66 -17.05 -15.95
C GLY A 86 -15.57 -15.89 -15.61
N ASN A 87 -16.77 -15.89 -16.20
CA ASN A 87 -17.72 -14.78 -16.11
C ASN A 87 -18.08 -14.42 -14.67
N PHE A 88 -18.36 -13.14 -14.47
CA PHE A 88 -18.64 -12.53 -13.18
C PHE A 88 -19.76 -11.51 -13.36
N ASN A 89 -20.90 -11.74 -12.70
CA ASN A 89 -22.09 -10.89 -12.87
C ASN A 89 -22.33 -9.95 -11.66
N GLY A 90 -21.62 -10.16 -10.56
CA GLY A 90 -21.69 -9.30 -9.39
C GLY A 90 -21.00 -9.85 -8.16
N LEU A 91 -20.93 -9.04 -7.10
CA LEU A 91 -20.26 -9.37 -5.84
C LEU A 91 -20.74 -10.66 -5.18
N SER A 92 -22.01 -11.05 -5.39
CA SER A 92 -22.57 -12.32 -4.90
C SER A 92 -21.79 -13.54 -5.40
N ASP A 93 -21.24 -13.45 -6.60
CA ASP A 93 -20.52 -14.54 -7.24
C ASP A 93 -19.15 -14.80 -6.60
N LEU A 94 -18.63 -13.85 -5.79
CA LEU A 94 -17.37 -14.01 -5.05
C LEU A 94 -17.49 -15.03 -3.92
N LYS A 95 -18.68 -15.20 -3.32
CA LYS A 95 -18.88 -16.05 -2.14
C LYS A 95 -18.57 -17.52 -2.41
N ALA A 96 -18.77 -17.99 -3.63
CA ALA A 96 -18.51 -19.37 -4.05
C ALA A 96 -17.11 -19.57 -4.64
N ARG A 97 -16.27 -18.52 -4.70
CA ARG A 97 -14.97 -18.55 -5.37
C ARG A 97 -13.83 -18.49 -4.37
N ARG A 98 -12.72 -19.12 -4.73
CA ARG A 98 -11.44 -18.93 -4.04
C ARG A 98 -10.88 -17.56 -4.41
N LEU A 99 -10.72 -16.71 -3.41
CA LEU A 99 -10.13 -15.39 -3.55
C LEU A 99 -8.66 -15.42 -3.11
N TRP A 100 -7.84 -14.65 -3.80
CA TRP A 100 -6.45 -14.44 -3.46
C TRP A 100 -6.19 -12.94 -3.40
N ALA A 101 -5.66 -12.47 -2.28
CA ALA A 101 -5.16 -11.12 -2.13
C ALA A 101 -3.63 -11.18 -2.08
N ALA A 102 -2.96 -10.20 -2.70
CA ALA A 102 -1.51 -10.06 -2.62
C ALA A 102 -1.05 -9.44 -1.29
N THR A 103 -1.97 -8.78 -0.59
CA THR A 103 -1.79 -8.08 0.68
C THR A 103 -2.57 -8.80 1.78
N ALA A 104 -2.23 -8.53 3.03
CA ALA A 104 -2.76 -9.23 4.21
C ALA A 104 -4.17 -8.77 4.61
#